data_AF-A0A2E0SCU9-F1
#
_entry.id   AF-A0A2E0SCU9-F1
#
_cell.length_a   1.000
_cell.length_b   1.000
_cell.length_c   1.000
_cell.angle_alpha   90.00
_cell.angle_beta   90.00
_cell.angle_gamma   90.00
#
_symmetry.space_group_name_H-M   'P 1'
#
loop_
_entity.id
_entity.type
_entity.pdbx_description
1 polymer ?
#
loop_
_entity_poly.entity_id
_entity_poly.type
_entity_poly.pdbx_seq_one_letter_code
_entity_poly.pdbx_strand_id
1 'polypeptide(L)'
;TTITVTLEDGGLDSDLATSDDNATTTTTFEVTVSGELKWHNYARPADVNNDRNISAVDALFIINHLNLHGSHLLPQSRPAGSMWLDVNRDGWVSPADAIFVINHLNGKNFDVAVSVLPLDLNGNQITTIEAGASFYLSLVTEDLREDRKGVFAAYVDAIYPNSHLSVVGVPSYLSPYVNGRSANTELAGIVDDWGAFAGLTETGSGSYIVSSIPMIAKSPGEIILSASPANNSPSRDILLFGSEEAVDFRGIEFRASQLSILEEAEGEGWSIDDGLVNLLSSDTSPDLRSLDDYYGNY
;
A
#
# COMPACT_ATOMS: atom_id res chain seq x y z
N THR A 1 11.42 -11.18 -20.54
CA THR A 1 11.38 -10.88 -21.98
C THR A 1 11.10 -9.41 -22.14
N THR A 2 11.88 -8.71 -22.95
CA THR A 2 11.60 -7.31 -23.26
C THR A 2 10.56 -7.23 -24.39
N ILE A 3 9.53 -6.41 -24.19
CA ILE A 3 8.58 -6.06 -25.25
C ILE A 3 8.86 -4.62 -25.64
N THR A 4 9.15 -4.41 -26.92
CA THR A 4 9.31 -3.07 -27.50
C THR A 4 8.00 -2.71 -28.19
N VAL A 5 7.38 -1.62 -27.74
CA VAL A 5 6.19 -1.06 -28.38
C VAL A 5 6.62 0.21 -29.10
N THR A 6 6.30 0.27 -30.38
CA THR A 6 6.47 1.47 -31.21
C THR A 6 5.10 2.03 -31.51
N LEU A 7 4.89 3.29 -31.16
CA LEU A 7 3.72 4.05 -31.56
C LEU A 7 4.13 4.96 -32.70
N GLU A 8 3.33 4.96 -33.76
CA GLU A 8 3.48 5.80 -34.95
C GLU A 8 2.26 6.73 -35.04
N ASP A 9 2.49 8.02 -35.26
CA ASP A 9 1.46 8.95 -35.69
C ASP A 9 1.49 9.15 -37.21
N GLY A 10 0.32 9.45 -37.79
CA GLY A 10 0.20 9.75 -39.21
C GLY A 10 0.56 11.20 -39.55
N GLY A 11 1.44 11.83 -38.79
CA GLY A 11 1.88 13.21 -39.08
C GLY A 11 0.75 14.25 -39.15
N LEU A 12 0.94 15.25 -40.03
CA LEU A 12 0.03 16.39 -40.21
C LEU A 12 -1.25 16.03 -40.97
N ASP A 13 -1.21 14.97 -41.78
CA ASP A 13 -2.35 14.54 -42.59
C ASP A 13 -3.17 13.41 -41.94
N SER A 14 -2.68 12.86 -40.83
CA SER A 14 -3.30 11.75 -40.08
C SER A 14 -3.42 10.45 -40.87
N ASP A 15 -2.62 10.25 -41.91
CA ASP A 15 -2.60 9.04 -42.74
C ASP A 15 -1.30 8.26 -42.52
N LEU A 16 -1.41 7.07 -41.91
CA LEU A 16 -0.25 6.21 -41.66
C LEU A 16 0.40 5.65 -42.95
N ALA A 17 -0.25 5.79 -44.11
CA ALA A 17 0.30 5.35 -45.39
C ALA A 17 1.28 6.36 -46.02
N THR A 18 1.28 7.62 -45.58
CA THR A 18 2.14 8.71 -46.07
C THR A 18 3.33 8.89 -45.13
N SER A 19 4.28 7.96 -45.18
CA SER A 19 5.41 7.87 -44.23
C SER A 19 6.39 9.06 -44.21
N ASP A 20 6.20 10.09 -45.03
CA ASP A 20 7.14 11.21 -45.16
C ASP A 20 7.11 12.14 -43.93
N ASP A 21 5.98 12.22 -43.21
CA ASP A 21 5.82 13.04 -42.00
C ASP A 21 5.38 12.27 -40.74
N ASN A 22 5.26 10.95 -40.82
CA ASN A 22 5.03 10.10 -39.65
C ASN A 22 6.15 10.28 -38.62
N ALA A 23 5.77 10.43 -37.36
CA ALA A 23 6.70 10.36 -36.24
C ALA A 23 6.47 9.08 -35.42
N THR A 24 7.57 8.47 -34.96
CA THR A 24 7.49 7.30 -34.08
C THR A 24 8.11 7.57 -32.73
N THR A 25 7.49 7.06 -31.67
CA THR A 25 8.10 6.92 -30.35
C THR A 25 8.16 5.45 -29.96
N THR A 26 9.20 5.07 -29.24
CA THR A 26 9.40 3.69 -28.81
C THR A 26 9.63 3.63 -27.32
N THR A 27 8.94 2.70 -26.67
CA THR A 27 9.13 2.39 -25.25
C THR A 27 9.36 0.90 -25.10
N THR A 28 10.35 0.55 -24.27
CA THR A 28 10.67 -0.83 -23.95
C THR A 28 10.16 -1.15 -22.55
N PHE A 29 9.44 -2.26 -22.45
CA PHE A 29 8.95 -2.80 -21.19
C PHE A 29 9.69 -4.11 -20.89
N GLU A 30 10.27 -4.21 -19.71
CA GLU A 30 10.69 -5.50 -19.15
C GLU A 30 9.42 -6.27 -18.76
N VAL A 31 9.15 -7.40 -19.42
CA VAL A 31 8.04 -8.30 -19.08
C VAL A 31 8.59 -9.60 -18.51
N THR A 32 8.48 -9.76 -17.21
CA THR A 32 8.81 -10.98 -16.50
C THR A 32 7.56 -11.84 -16.38
N VAL A 33 7.47 -12.92 -17.17
CA VAL A 33 6.46 -13.96 -16.92
C VAL A 33 7.02 -14.84 -15.81
N SER A 34 6.59 -14.61 -14.55
CA SER A 34 6.87 -15.55 -13.49
C SER A 34 6.20 -16.88 -13.85
N GLY A 35 6.99 -17.95 -13.93
CA GLY A 35 6.43 -19.31 -14.03
C GLY A 35 5.44 -19.54 -12.90
N GLU A 36 4.56 -20.55 -13.00
CA GLU A 36 3.62 -20.91 -11.93
C GLU A 36 4.29 -20.73 -10.56
N LEU A 37 3.81 -19.75 -9.78
CA LEU A 37 4.30 -19.53 -8.43
C LEU A 37 3.95 -20.79 -7.64
N LYS A 38 4.95 -21.67 -7.49
CA LYS A 38 4.74 -23.04 -6.98
C LYS A 38 4.23 -23.05 -5.55
N TRP A 39 4.40 -21.93 -4.85
CA TRP A 39 3.97 -21.68 -3.50
C TRP A 39 2.54 -21.16 -3.37
N HIS A 40 1.86 -20.89 -4.48
CA HIS A 40 0.50 -20.38 -4.49
C HIS A 40 -0.55 -21.49 -4.70
N ASN A 41 -1.60 -21.51 -3.87
CA ASN A 41 -2.71 -22.44 -4.01
C ASN A 41 -3.79 -21.86 -4.95
N TYR A 42 -3.68 -22.13 -6.25
CA TYR A 42 -4.63 -21.62 -7.26
C TYR A 42 -6.07 -22.10 -7.08
N ALA A 43 -6.30 -23.24 -6.40
CA ALA A 43 -7.65 -23.73 -6.17
C ALA A 43 -8.34 -22.95 -5.04
N ARG A 44 -7.58 -22.66 -3.98
CA ARG A 44 -8.03 -21.95 -2.79
C ARG A 44 -6.85 -21.20 -2.17
N PRO A 45 -6.60 -19.94 -2.55
CA PRO A 45 -5.41 -19.21 -2.13
C PRO A 45 -5.19 -19.26 -0.62
N ALA A 46 -6.22 -18.91 0.16
CA ALA A 46 -6.16 -18.84 1.63
C ALA A 46 -6.12 -20.20 2.36
N ASP A 47 -6.14 -21.32 1.66
CA ASP A 47 -6.01 -22.68 2.22
C ASP A 47 -4.54 -23.11 2.13
N VAL A 48 -3.76 -22.72 3.13
CA VAL A 48 -2.29 -22.79 3.17
C VAL A 48 -1.82 -24.23 3.41
N ASN A 49 -2.56 -25.00 4.21
CA ASN A 49 -2.25 -26.41 4.48
C ASN A 49 -2.92 -27.38 3.48
N ASN A 50 -3.81 -26.88 2.62
CA ASN A 50 -4.58 -27.63 1.62
C ASN A 50 -5.43 -28.76 2.23
N ASP A 51 -6.00 -28.52 3.40
CA ASP A 51 -6.94 -29.44 4.06
C ASP A 51 -8.39 -29.26 3.57
N ARG A 52 -8.63 -28.33 2.63
CA ARG A 52 -9.92 -27.95 2.06
C ARG A 52 -10.81 -27.15 3.00
N ASN A 53 -10.27 -26.58 4.07
CA ASN A 53 -11.01 -25.75 5.00
C ASN A 53 -10.19 -24.53 5.44
N ILE A 54 -10.50 -23.38 4.87
CA ILE A 54 -9.86 -22.11 5.22
C ILE A 54 -10.24 -21.76 6.67
N SER A 55 -9.25 -21.68 7.56
CA SER A 55 -9.42 -21.44 8.99
C SER A 55 -8.28 -20.60 9.55
N ALA A 56 -8.38 -20.20 10.82
CA ALA A 56 -7.30 -19.48 11.50
C ALA A 56 -5.96 -20.26 11.54
N VAL A 57 -6.00 -21.58 11.33
CA VAL A 57 -4.79 -22.42 11.25
C VAL A 57 -3.95 -22.05 10.02
N ASP A 58 -4.57 -21.66 8.91
CA ASP A 58 -3.87 -21.24 7.69
C ASP A 58 -3.04 -19.98 7.93
N ALA A 59 -3.62 -18.98 8.62
CA ALA A 59 -2.90 -17.77 9.03
C ALA A 59 -1.78 -18.10 10.02
N LEU A 60 -2.04 -19.02 10.97
CA LEU A 60 -1.06 -19.42 11.97
C LEU A 60 0.16 -20.10 11.35
N PHE A 61 0.00 -20.86 10.26
CA PHE A 61 1.13 -21.46 9.55
C PHE A 61 2.05 -20.40 8.96
N ILE A 62 1.50 -19.36 8.36
CA ILE A 62 2.28 -18.23 7.82
C ILE A 62 2.99 -17.50 8.96
N ILE A 63 2.27 -17.15 10.03
CA ILE A 63 2.84 -16.45 11.19
C ILE A 63 4.00 -17.26 11.82
N ASN A 64 3.82 -18.57 11.99
CA ASN A 64 4.88 -19.43 12.52
C ASN A 64 6.07 -19.52 11.57
N HIS A 65 5.84 -19.57 10.25
CA HIS A 65 6.91 -19.55 9.27
C HIS A 65 7.71 -18.25 9.34
N LEU A 66 7.03 -17.11 9.43
CA LEU A 66 7.64 -15.78 9.56
C LEU A 66 8.41 -15.63 10.88
N ASN A 67 7.91 -16.17 11.99
CA ASN A 67 8.63 -16.14 13.27
C ASN A 67 9.94 -16.94 13.24
N LEU A 68 10.07 -17.91 12.34
CA LEU A 68 11.27 -18.74 12.19
C LEU A 68 12.27 -18.18 11.17
N HIS A 69 11.79 -17.58 10.08
CA HIS A 69 12.63 -17.20 8.94
C HIS A 69 12.59 -15.72 8.58
N GLY A 70 11.69 -14.94 9.18
CA GLY A 70 11.35 -13.60 8.72
C GLY A 70 10.57 -13.63 7.39
N SER A 71 10.29 -12.44 6.85
CA SER A 71 9.78 -12.29 5.48
C SER A 71 10.92 -12.55 4.49
N HIS A 72 10.67 -13.30 3.43
CA HIS A 72 11.68 -13.54 2.40
C HIS A 72 11.10 -13.98 1.06
N LEU A 73 11.88 -13.84 0.00
CA LEU A 73 11.55 -14.36 -1.32
C LEU A 73 11.51 -15.89 -1.27
N LEU A 74 10.46 -16.47 -1.84
CA LEU A 74 10.33 -17.91 -1.89
C LEU A 74 11.18 -18.50 -3.01
N PRO A 75 11.85 -19.65 -2.79
CA PRO A 75 12.68 -20.27 -3.81
C PRO A 75 11.82 -20.79 -4.96
N GLN A 76 12.36 -20.78 -6.18
CA GLN A 76 11.60 -21.20 -7.38
C GLN A 76 11.07 -22.64 -7.32
N SER A 77 11.70 -23.52 -6.54
CA SER A 77 11.22 -24.88 -6.30
C SER A 77 10.51 -24.95 -4.95
N ARG A 78 9.23 -25.36 -4.95
CA ARG A 78 8.54 -25.79 -3.73
C ARG A 78 8.75 -27.29 -3.51
N PRO A 79 9.28 -27.73 -2.35
CA PRO A 79 9.37 -29.14 -2.01
C PRO A 79 8.01 -29.83 -2.00
N ALA A 80 7.97 -31.11 -2.36
CA ALA A 80 6.73 -31.89 -2.31
C ALA A 80 6.22 -31.98 -0.87
N GLY A 81 4.94 -31.68 -0.66
CA GLY A 81 4.30 -31.69 0.67
C GLY A 81 4.52 -30.42 1.50
N SER A 82 5.22 -29.41 0.99
CA SER A 82 5.27 -28.09 1.64
C SER A 82 3.91 -27.39 1.61
N MET A 83 3.68 -26.47 2.54
CA MET A 83 2.51 -25.60 2.55
C MET A 83 2.55 -24.58 1.39
N TRP A 84 1.41 -23.95 1.11
CA TRP A 84 1.25 -22.90 0.11
C TRP A 84 1.29 -21.54 0.80
N LEU A 85 2.49 -21.06 1.07
CA LEU A 85 2.74 -19.88 1.91
C LEU A 85 2.47 -18.54 1.21
N ASP A 86 2.50 -18.52 -0.14
CA ASP A 86 2.31 -17.33 -0.97
C ASP A 86 0.85 -17.22 -1.39
N VAL A 87 0.08 -16.51 -0.59
CA VAL A 87 -1.38 -16.45 -0.68
C VAL A 87 -1.80 -15.35 -1.65
N ASN A 88 -1.07 -14.24 -1.67
CA ASN A 88 -1.36 -13.08 -2.53
C ASN A 88 -0.67 -13.14 -3.90
N ARG A 89 0.21 -14.13 -4.14
CA ARG A 89 0.90 -14.39 -5.41
C ARG A 89 1.96 -13.34 -5.75
N ASP A 90 2.63 -12.77 -4.75
CA ASP A 90 3.74 -11.82 -4.96
C ASP A 90 5.12 -12.49 -5.00
N GLY A 91 5.19 -13.81 -4.75
CA GLY A 91 6.42 -14.59 -4.75
C GLY A 91 7.22 -14.51 -3.45
N TRP A 92 6.76 -13.72 -2.48
CA TRP A 92 7.29 -13.64 -1.13
C TRP A 92 6.42 -14.45 -0.17
N VAL A 93 6.98 -14.75 0.98
CA VAL A 93 6.18 -15.03 2.18
C VAL A 93 6.37 -13.86 3.13
N SER A 94 5.28 -13.19 3.48
CA SER A 94 5.28 -11.99 4.31
C SER A 94 4.03 -11.93 5.20
N PRO A 95 3.98 -11.02 6.19
CA PRO A 95 2.74 -10.73 6.92
C PRO A 95 1.53 -10.43 6.03
N ALA A 96 1.72 -9.94 4.80
CA ALA A 96 0.63 -9.68 3.87
C ALA A 96 -0.12 -10.98 3.49
N ASP A 97 0.58 -12.11 3.40
CA ASP A 97 -0.03 -13.43 3.18
C ASP A 97 -0.94 -13.85 4.35
N ALA A 98 -0.48 -13.60 5.59
CA ALA A 98 -1.28 -13.89 6.77
C ALA A 98 -2.52 -12.97 6.84
N ILE A 99 -2.35 -11.69 6.53
CA ILE A 99 -3.45 -10.71 6.47
C ILE A 99 -4.46 -11.11 5.40
N PHE A 100 -4.03 -11.63 4.25
CA PHE A 100 -4.93 -12.13 3.22
C PHE A 100 -5.85 -13.25 3.76
N VAL A 101 -5.28 -14.21 4.49
CA VAL A 101 -6.07 -15.28 5.12
C VAL A 101 -7.04 -14.69 6.16
N ILE A 102 -6.58 -13.77 7.00
CA ILE A 102 -7.41 -13.12 8.03
C ILE A 102 -8.58 -12.37 7.39
N ASN A 103 -8.32 -11.59 6.33
CA ASN A 103 -9.35 -10.91 5.56
C ASN A 103 -10.38 -11.92 5.04
N HIS A 104 -9.94 -13.05 4.46
CA HIS A 104 -10.85 -14.11 4.00
C HIS A 104 -11.75 -14.68 5.11
N LEU A 105 -11.22 -14.80 6.34
CA LEU A 105 -11.98 -15.28 7.50
C LEU A 105 -12.97 -14.24 8.02
N ASN A 106 -12.63 -12.96 7.89
CA ASN A 106 -13.47 -11.85 8.29
C ASN A 106 -14.69 -11.72 7.36
N GLY A 107 -14.48 -11.78 6.04
CA GLY A 107 -15.55 -11.71 5.04
C GLY A 107 -15.06 -11.89 3.60
N LYS A 108 -16.01 -12.04 2.67
CA LYS A 108 -15.74 -12.04 1.21
C LYS A 108 -16.16 -10.74 0.53
N ASN A 109 -17.02 -9.97 1.20
CA ASN A 109 -17.48 -8.67 0.75
C ASN A 109 -17.02 -7.68 1.82
N PHE A 110 -16.19 -6.73 1.40
CA PHE A 110 -15.75 -5.64 2.23
C PHE A 110 -16.50 -4.38 1.79
N ASP A 111 -16.85 -3.53 2.75
CA ASP A 111 -17.48 -2.24 2.49
C ASP A 111 -16.41 -1.15 2.26
N VAL A 112 -15.21 -1.35 2.80
CA VAL A 112 -14.12 -0.37 2.74
C VAL A 112 -12.77 -1.06 2.71
N ALA A 113 -11.84 -0.54 1.92
CA ALA A 113 -10.43 -0.88 1.99
C ALA A 113 -9.66 0.16 2.78
N VAL A 114 -8.69 -0.28 3.56
CA VAL A 114 -7.72 0.59 4.23
C VAL A 114 -6.31 0.09 3.96
N SER A 115 -5.42 1.01 3.60
CA SER A 115 -4.03 0.73 3.31
C SER A 115 -3.12 1.75 3.96
N VAL A 116 -1.93 1.31 4.35
CA VAL A 116 -0.84 2.18 4.77
C VAL A 116 0.27 2.04 3.75
N LEU A 117 0.46 3.08 2.95
CA LEU A 117 1.34 3.06 1.77
C LEU A 117 2.55 3.96 1.97
N PRO A 118 3.76 3.52 1.59
CA PRO A 118 4.91 4.40 1.48
C PRO A 118 4.83 5.13 0.14
N LEU A 119 4.86 6.45 0.17
CA LEU A 119 4.89 7.32 -1.00
C LEU A 119 6.20 8.11 -1.03
N ASP A 120 6.76 8.32 -2.23
CA ASP A 120 7.85 9.28 -2.43
C ASP A 120 7.39 10.71 -2.11
N LEU A 121 8.33 11.67 -2.18
CA LEU A 121 8.03 13.08 -1.92
C LEU A 121 7.11 13.72 -2.97
N ASN A 122 6.86 13.05 -4.10
CA ASN A 122 5.95 13.47 -5.15
C ASN A 122 4.55 12.82 -5.03
N GLY A 123 4.34 11.94 -4.04
CA GLY A 123 3.08 11.23 -3.82
C GLY A 123 2.94 9.90 -4.58
N ASN A 124 3.98 9.40 -5.24
CA ASN A 124 3.94 8.11 -5.92
C ASN A 124 4.25 6.98 -4.95
N GLN A 125 3.52 5.87 -5.04
CA GLN A 125 3.84 4.69 -4.23
C GLN A 125 5.22 4.15 -4.57
N ILE A 126 6.00 3.85 -3.53
CA ILE A 126 7.33 3.25 -3.66
C ILE A 126 7.32 1.82 -3.12
N THR A 127 8.12 0.95 -3.72
CA THR A 127 8.37 -0.41 -3.21
C THR A 127 9.82 -0.60 -2.77
N THR A 128 10.68 0.38 -3.04
CA THR A 128 12.11 0.40 -2.68
C THR A 128 12.53 1.78 -2.22
N ILE A 129 13.41 1.88 -1.23
CA ILE A 129 14.02 3.14 -0.77
C ILE A 129 15.43 2.88 -0.22
N GLU A 130 16.32 3.87 -0.26
CA GLU A 130 17.65 3.75 0.36
C GLU A 130 17.59 4.07 1.85
N ALA A 131 18.40 3.38 2.66
CA ALA A 131 18.61 3.77 4.05
C ALA A 131 19.15 5.21 4.12
N GLY A 132 18.63 6.00 5.05
CA GLY A 132 18.88 7.44 5.18
C GLY A 132 17.85 8.32 4.49
N ALA A 133 17.11 7.81 3.50
CA ALA A 133 16.18 8.61 2.71
C ALA A 133 14.83 8.85 3.40
N SER A 134 14.21 9.99 3.04
CA SER A 134 12.91 10.42 3.54
C SER A 134 11.77 10.03 2.59
N PHE A 135 10.60 9.75 3.14
CA PHE A 135 9.38 9.45 2.38
C PHE A 135 8.12 9.77 3.22
N TYR A 136 6.94 9.64 2.63
CA TYR A 136 5.67 9.75 3.34
C TYR A 136 5.06 8.38 3.61
N LEU A 137 4.70 8.10 4.86
CA LEU A 137 3.73 7.05 5.17
C LEU A 137 2.34 7.64 5.03
N SER A 138 1.48 7.06 4.20
CA SER A 138 0.15 7.60 3.90
C SER A 138 -0.96 6.60 4.20
N LEU A 139 -1.98 7.06 4.93
CA LEU A 139 -3.22 6.33 5.17
C LEU A 139 -4.15 6.55 3.98
N VAL A 140 -4.54 5.47 3.32
CA VAL A 140 -5.39 5.50 2.11
C VAL A 140 -6.64 4.67 2.34
N THR A 141 -7.78 5.18 1.88
CA THR A 141 -9.06 4.48 1.97
C THR A 141 -9.82 4.47 0.65
N GLU A 142 -10.64 3.43 0.46
CA GLU A 142 -11.45 3.20 -0.73
C GLU A 142 -12.81 2.64 -0.31
N ASP A 143 -13.91 3.19 -0.80
CA ASP A 143 -15.26 2.64 -0.59
C ASP A 143 -15.50 1.50 -1.60
N LEU A 144 -15.69 0.29 -1.08
CA LEU A 144 -15.80 -0.94 -1.88
C LEU A 144 -17.24 -1.37 -2.13
N ARG A 145 -18.23 -0.66 -1.57
CA ARG A 145 -19.65 -0.95 -1.80
C ARG A 145 -20.01 -0.78 -3.27
N GLU A 146 -21.18 -1.27 -3.69
CA GLU A 146 -21.65 -1.06 -5.06
C GLU A 146 -22.09 0.39 -5.31
N ASP A 147 -22.62 1.07 -4.28
CA ASP A 147 -23.12 2.45 -4.39
C ASP A 147 -22.06 3.54 -4.14
N ARG A 148 -20.82 3.14 -3.81
CA ARG A 148 -19.57 3.94 -3.69
C ARG A 148 -19.75 5.44 -3.47
N LYS A 149 -20.36 5.82 -2.35
CA LYS A 149 -20.54 7.24 -1.96
C LYS A 149 -19.28 7.82 -1.30
N GLY A 150 -18.34 6.97 -0.95
CA GLY A 150 -17.06 7.33 -0.40
C GLY A 150 -16.96 7.12 1.11
N VAL A 151 -15.72 7.21 1.59
CA VAL A 151 -15.39 7.04 3.02
C VAL A 151 -15.52 8.39 3.72
N PHE A 152 -16.43 8.50 4.67
CA PHE A 152 -16.64 9.73 5.44
C PHE A 152 -15.57 9.93 6.50
N ALA A 153 -15.24 8.89 7.26
CA ALA A 153 -14.22 8.94 8.30
C ALA A 153 -13.42 7.64 8.30
N ALA A 154 -12.13 7.73 8.58
CA ALA A 154 -11.31 6.54 8.79
C ALA A 154 -10.23 6.83 9.83
N TYR A 155 -10.15 5.94 10.81
CA TYR A 155 -9.10 5.92 11.82
C TYR A 155 -8.61 4.49 12.00
N VAL A 156 -7.30 4.33 12.08
CA VAL A 156 -6.65 3.05 12.25
C VAL A 156 -5.42 3.17 13.13
N ASP A 157 -5.00 2.03 13.66
CA ASP A 157 -3.67 1.88 14.24
C ASP A 157 -2.73 1.46 13.12
N ALA A 158 -1.87 2.35 12.65
CA ALA A 158 -0.88 2.03 11.63
C ALA A 158 0.38 1.45 12.25
N ILE A 159 0.82 0.29 11.78
CA ILE A 159 1.91 -0.48 12.35
C ILE A 159 3.09 -0.46 11.40
N TYR A 160 4.27 -0.16 11.92
CA TYR A 160 5.53 -0.13 11.18
C TYR A 160 6.70 -0.63 12.04
N PRO A 161 7.73 -1.26 11.47
CA PRO A 161 8.88 -1.71 12.24
C PRO A 161 9.77 -0.54 12.65
N ASN A 162 9.70 -0.15 13.93
CA ASN A 162 10.52 0.94 14.48
C ASN A 162 12.03 0.65 14.49
N SER A 163 12.47 -0.58 14.20
CA SER A 163 13.88 -0.88 13.97
C SER A 163 14.37 -0.30 12.65
N HIS A 164 13.49 -0.28 11.63
CA HIS A 164 13.81 0.13 10.27
C HIS A 164 13.33 1.53 9.92
N LEU A 165 12.24 2.00 10.55
CA LEU A 165 11.64 3.30 10.26
C LEU A 165 11.58 4.19 11.50
N SER A 166 11.51 5.50 11.29
CA SER A 166 11.15 6.47 12.32
C SER A 166 10.27 7.56 11.73
N VAL A 167 9.29 7.99 12.51
CA VAL A 167 8.57 9.25 12.25
C VAL A 167 9.54 10.40 12.47
N VAL A 168 9.59 11.35 11.52
CA VAL A 168 10.48 12.53 11.58
C VAL A 168 9.74 13.87 11.51
N GLY A 169 8.44 13.86 11.25
CA GLY A 169 7.64 15.08 11.16
C GLY A 169 6.23 14.90 11.67
N VAL A 170 5.39 15.91 11.43
CA VAL A 170 3.99 15.91 11.86
C VAL A 170 3.08 15.41 10.72
N PRO A 171 1.95 14.75 11.05
CA PRO A 171 0.96 14.36 10.05
C PRO A 171 0.37 15.56 9.33
N SER A 172 0.26 15.41 8.01
CA SER A 172 -0.44 16.32 7.11
C SER A 172 -1.82 15.76 6.75
N TYR A 173 -2.76 16.66 6.49
CA TYR A 173 -4.17 16.35 6.21
C TYR A 173 -4.65 17.26 5.09
N LEU A 174 -5.13 16.68 4.00
CA LEU A 174 -5.62 17.42 2.85
C LEU A 174 -7.13 17.27 2.68
N SER A 175 -7.71 18.19 1.92
CA SER A 175 -9.11 18.07 1.49
C SER A 175 -9.29 16.74 0.75
N PRO A 176 -10.35 15.96 1.04
CA PRO A 176 -11.49 16.32 1.89
C PRO A 176 -11.31 16.04 3.39
N TYR A 177 -10.31 15.25 3.80
CA TYR A 177 -10.07 14.78 5.18
C TYR A 177 -9.35 15.80 6.08
N VAL A 178 -9.97 16.95 6.29
CA VAL A 178 -9.36 18.04 7.08
C VAL A 178 -9.84 18.13 8.53
N ASN A 179 -10.86 17.34 8.91
CA ASN A 179 -11.50 17.42 10.22
C ASN A 179 -11.17 16.20 11.11
N GLY A 180 -11.36 16.33 12.43
CA GLY A 180 -11.22 15.20 13.37
C GLY A 180 -9.82 14.59 13.50
N ARG A 181 -8.80 15.27 12.94
CA ARG A 181 -7.40 14.88 12.87
C ARG A 181 -6.91 14.20 14.15
N SER A 182 -6.25 13.06 13.97
CA SER A 182 -5.71 12.26 15.06
C SER A 182 -4.50 11.50 14.56
N ALA A 183 -3.43 11.47 15.33
CA ALA A 183 -2.24 10.66 15.08
C ALA A 183 -1.40 10.66 16.35
N ASN A 184 -1.43 9.58 17.12
CA ASN A 184 -0.59 9.44 18.30
C ASN A 184 0.68 8.65 17.94
N THR A 185 1.83 9.33 18.02
CA THR A 185 3.15 8.75 17.71
C THR A 185 4.02 8.56 18.96
N GLU A 186 3.44 8.58 20.17
CA GLU A 186 4.19 8.44 21.42
C GLU A 186 4.89 7.08 21.54
N LEU A 187 4.25 6.02 21.06
CA LEU A 187 4.82 4.68 21.02
C LEU A 187 5.45 4.41 19.65
N ALA A 188 6.76 4.24 19.62
CA ALA A 188 7.48 3.93 18.38
C ALA A 188 7.00 2.59 17.78
N GLY A 189 6.72 2.60 16.47
CA GLY A 189 6.28 1.41 15.72
C GLY A 189 4.77 1.32 15.53
N ILE A 190 4.03 2.26 16.11
CA ILE A 190 2.61 2.46 15.85
C ILE A 190 2.33 3.95 15.64
N VAL A 191 1.34 4.25 14.80
CA VAL A 191 0.62 5.54 14.84
C VAL A 191 -0.80 5.19 15.27
N ASP A 192 -1.08 5.45 16.54
CA ASP A 192 -2.30 5.05 17.24
C ASP A 192 -3.42 6.06 16.93
N ASP A 193 -4.63 5.55 16.69
CA ASP A 193 -5.81 6.30 16.26
C ASP A 193 -5.53 7.29 15.10
N TRP A 194 -4.73 6.88 14.12
CA TRP A 194 -4.36 7.74 13.00
C TRP A 194 -5.52 7.89 12.02
N GLY A 195 -5.95 9.13 11.77
CA GLY A 195 -7.02 9.37 10.81
C GLY A 195 -7.63 10.76 10.86
N ALA A 196 -8.66 10.93 10.04
CA ALA A 196 -9.46 12.13 9.91
C ALA A 196 -10.82 11.82 9.28
N PHE A 197 -11.72 12.81 9.25
CA PHE A 197 -12.98 12.74 8.53
C PHE A 197 -13.15 13.87 7.52
N ALA A 198 -13.91 13.56 6.48
CA ALA A 198 -14.20 14.40 5.33
C ALA A 198 -15.15 15.56 5.68
N GLY A 199 -15.49 16.38 4.68
CA GLY A 199 -16.60 17.32 4.77
C GLY A 199 -17.97 16.63 4.64
N LEU A 200 -18.99 17.40 4.30
CA LEU A 200 -20.34 16.87 4.02
C LEU A 200 -20.54 16.45 2.56
N THR A 201 -19.54 16.68 1.72
CA THR A 201 -19.57 16.29 0.30
C THR A 201 -19.06 14.87 0.17
N GLU A 202 -19.87 14.00 -0.44
CA GLU A 202 -19.51 12.64 -0.81
C GLU A 202 -18.20 12.63 -1.62
N THR A 203 -17.26 11.76 -1.24
CA THR A 203 -15.98 11.62 -1.94
C THR A 203 -16.07 10.68 -3.15
N GLY A 204 -17.13 9.87 -3.24
CA GLY A 204 -17.36 8.97 -4.35
C GLY A 204 -16.46 7.72 -4.32
N SER A 205 -16.24 7.14 -5.49
CA SER A 205 -15.62 5.82 -5.65
C SER A 205 -14.10 5.78 -5.71
N GLY A 206 -13.43 6.92 -5.52
CA GLY A 206 -11.98 7.01 -5.60
C GLY A 206 -11.27 6.46 -4.37
N SER A 207 -9.99 6.14 -4.53
CA SER A 207 -9.05 5.94 -3.42
C SER A 207 -8.50 7.28 -2.98
N TYR A 208 -8.61 7.59 -1.69
CA TYR A 208 -8.20 8.89 -1.15
C TYR A 208 -7.19 8.76 -0.03
N ILE A 209 -6.20 9.65 -0.04
CA ILE A 209 -5.29 9.83 1.10
C ILE A 209 -6.04 10.59 2.20
N VAL A 210 -6.14 9.96 3.37
CA VAL A 210 -6.71 10.56 4.59
C VAL A 210 -5.66 11.45 5.28
N SER A 211 -4.43 10.96 5.37
CA SER A 211 -3.33 11.67 6.02
C SER A 211 -1.98 11.09 5.59
N SER A 212 -0.92 11.91 5.63
CA SER A 212 0.46 11.50 5.37
C SER A 212 1.41 11.97 6.46
N ILE A 213 2.29 11.09 6.95
CA ILE A 213 3.29 11.37 7.98
C ILE A 213 4.70 11.24 7.37
N PRO A 214 5.57 12.25 7.55
CA PRO A 214 6.99 12.17 7.24
C PRO A 214 7.73 11.04 7.97
N MET A 215 8.41 10.19 7.23
CA MET A 215 9.24 9.09 7.74
C MET A 215 10.67 9.17 7.22
N ILE A 216 11.59 8.54 7.95
CA ILE A 216 12.95 8.22 7.48
C ILE A 216 13.19 6.71 7.51
N ALA A 217 13.81 6.17 6.47
CA ALA A 217 14.32 4.81 6.43
C ALA A 217 15.68 4.75 7.15
N LYS A 218 15.82 3.95 8.20
CA LYS A 218 17.01 3.92 9.07
C LYS A 218 17.95 2.76 8.77
N SER A 219 17.41 1.57 8.56
CA SER A 219 18.20 0.36 8.38
C SER A 219 17.72 -0.41 7.16
N PRO A 220 18.65 -1.00 6.38
CA PRO A 220 18.30 -1.89 5.28
C PRO A 220 17.50 -3.09 5.76
N GLY A 221 16.64 -3.60 4.87
CA GLY A 221 15.80 -4.76 5.14
C GLY A 221 14.43 -4.65 4.48
N GLU A 222 13.76 -5.79 4.41
CA GLU A 222 12.39 -5.89 3.91
C GLU A 222 11.41 -5.68 5.05
N ILE A 223 10.47 -4.77 4.87
CA ILE A 223 9.49 -4.42 5.90
C ILE A 223 8.06 -4.48 5.36
N ILE A 224 7.12 -4.68 6.28
CA ILE A 224 5.69 -4.54 6.03
C ILE A 224 5.13 -3.35 6.79
N LEU A 225 4.25 -2.63 6.12
CA LEU A 225 3.41 -1.57 6.63
C LEU A 225 1.98 -2.08 6.62
N SER A 226 1.29 -1.97 7.74
CA SER A 226 -0.09 -2.46 7.86
C SER A 226 -0.91 -1.54 8.77
N ALA A 227 -2.20 -1.82 8.81
CA ALA A 227 -3.14 -1.19 9.72
C ALA A 227 -3.94 -2.25 10.48
N SER A 228 -4.41 -1.87 11.66
CA SER A 228 -5.46 -2.58 12.41
C SER A 228 -6.60 -1.62 12.77
N PRO A 229 -7.78 -2.14 13.16
CA PRO A 229 -8.86 -1.29 13.64
C PRO A 229 -8.40 -0.42 14.80
N ALA A 230 -8.79 0.85 14.79
CA ALA A 230 -8.65 1.72 15.95
C ALA A 230 -9.45 1.17 17.13
N ASN A 231 -9.01 1.48 18.35
CA ASN A 231 -9.56 0.91 19.57
C ASN A 231 -10.57 1.84 20.30
N ASN A 232 -10.81 3.04 19.77
CA ASN A 232 -11.62 4.09 20.40
C ASN A 232 -12.97 4.34 19.70
N SER A 233 -13.93 3.44 19.89
CA SER A 233 -15.32 3.59 19.40
C SER A 233 -16.20 4.37 20.39
N PRO A 234 -17.07 5.30 19.92
CA PRO A 234 -17.40 5.59 18.51
C PRO A 234 -16.57 6.72 17.86
N SER A 235 -15.61 7.30 18.59
CA SER A 235 -14.89 8.50 18.13
C SER A 235 -13.90 8.27 16.99
N ARG A 236 -13.45 7.02 16.80
CA ARG A 236 -12.40 6.61 15.86
C ARG A 236 -12.86 5.46 14.97
N ASP A 237 -14.15 5.43 14.67
CA ASP A 237 -14.71 4.41 13.79
C ASP A 237 -14.49 4.77 12.32
N ILE A 238 -14.55 3.75 11.46
CA ILE A 238 -14.65 3.96 10.02
C ILE A 238 -16.13 4.15 9.66
N LEU A 239 -16.42 5.25 8.97
CA LEU A 239 -17.75 5.65 8.57
C LEU A 239 -17.80 5.88 7.07
N LEU A 240 -18.90 5.50 6.45
CA LEU A 240 -19.12 5.66 5.01
C LEU A 240 -20.26 6.65 4.74
N PHE A 241 -20.16 7.41 3.66
CA PHE A 241 -21.26 8.26 3.24
C PHE A 241 -22.51 7.44 2.93
N GLY A 242 -23.66 7.95 3.35
CA GLY A 242 -24.95 7.26 3.19
C GLY A 242 -25.16 6.06 4.11
N SER A 243 -24.29 5.83 5.10
CA SER A 243 -24.50 4.89 6.21
C SER A 243 -24.69 5.65 7.52
N GLU A 244 -25.59 5.15 8.38
CA GLU A 244 -25.75 5.66 9.76
C GLU A 244 -24.98 4.82 10.79
N GLU A 245 -24.43 3.68 10.37
CA GLU A 245 -23.68 2.75 11.20
C GLU A 245 -22.19 2.76 10.84
N ALA A 246 -21.36 2.55 11.86
CA ALA A 246 -19.94 2.27 11.70
C ALA A 246 -19.73 0.96 10.94
N VAL A 247 -18.68 0.93 10.12
CA VAL A 247 -18.29 -0.30 9.42
C VAL A 247 -17.78 -1.29 10.46
N ASP A 248 -18.43 -2.44 10.54
CA ASP A 248 -17.94 -3.55 11.38
C ASP A 248 -16.55 -3.98 10.90
N PHE A 249 -15.66 -4.36 11.83
CA PHE A 249 -14.29 -4.73 11.47
C PHE A 249 -14.21 -5.86 10.43
N ARG A 250 -15.24 -6.70 10.34
CA ARG A 250 -15.32 -7.80 9.36
C ARG A 250 -15.60 -7.30 7.94
N GLY A 251 -16.17 -6.10 7.81
CA GLY A 251 -16.41 -5.41 6.55
C GLY A 251 -15.23 -4.54 6.09
N ILE A 252 -14.12 -4.51 6.83
CA ILE A 252 -12.91 -3.75 6.48
C ILE A 252 -11.88 -4.67 5.83
N GLU A 253 -11.45 -4.34 4.62
CA GLU A 253 -10.29 -4.96 3.98
C GLU A 253 -9.01 -4.24 4.38
N PHE A 254 -8.16 -4.89 5.18
CA PHE A 254 -6.83 -4.35 5.49
C PHE A 254 -5.83 -4.80 4.43
N ARG A 255 -5.26 -3.86 3.68
CA ARG A 255 -4.22 -4.13 2.68
C ARG A 255 -2.87 -3.71 3.22
N ALA A 256 -1.98 -4.68 3.41
CA ALA A 256 -0.60 -4.43 3.81
C ALA A 256 0.26 -4.04 2.59
N SER A 257 1.28 -3.21 2.82
CA SER A 257 2.27 -2.83 1.81
C SER A 257 3.65 -3.31 2.22
N GLN A 258 4.42 -3.80 1.24
CA GLN A 258 5.84 -4.10 1.42
C GLN A 258 6.71 -2.91 1.00
N LEU A 259 7.84 -2.73 1.68
CA LEU A 259 8.89 -1.77 1.30
C LEU A 259 10.26 -2.43 1.51
N SER A 260 11.08 -2.41 0.48
CA SER A 260 12.48 -2.84 0.52
C SER A 260 13.38 -1.65 0.83
N ILE A 261 14.10 -1.70 1.94
CA ILE A 261 15.09 -0.68 2.29
C ILE A 261 16.47 -1.21 1.89
N LEU A 262 17.10 -0.52 0.94
CA LEU A 262 18.41 -0.85 0.40
C LEU A 262 19.52 -0.27 1.27
N GLU A 263 20.72 -0.86 1.18
CA GLU A 263 21.93 -0.23 1.74
C GLU A 263 22.16 1.13 1.09
N GLU A 264 22.64 2.09 1.88
CA GLU A 264 23.08 3.37 1.36
C GLU A 264 24.24 3.12 0.39
N ALA A 265 24.14 3.63 -0.84
CA ALA A 265 25.23 3.47 -1.79
C ALA A 265 26.49 4.14 -1.21
N GLU A 266 27.58 3.38 -1.02
CA GLU A 266 28.87 3.94 -0.59
C GLU A 266 29.38 4.91 -1.67
N GLY A 267 29.02 6.19 -1.54
CA GLY A 267 29.33 7.25 -2.50
C GLY A 267 29.38 8.62 -1.82
N GLU A 268 30.54 8.92 -1.24
CA GLU A 268 31.08 10.26 -0.90
C GLU A 268 30.11 11.46 -1.00
N GLY A 269 29.52 11.85 0.13
CA GLY A 269 28.97 13.20 0.27
C GLY A 269 28.02 13.32 1.45
N TRP A 270 28.42 14.03 2.49
CA TRP A 270 27.49 14.57 3.48
C TRP A 270 26.59 15.60 2.78
N SER A 271 25.54 15.15 2.11
CA SER A 271 24.38 16.01 1.87
C SER A 271 23.45 15.78 3.04
N ILE A 272 23.20 16.83 3.82
CA ILE A 272 21.92 16.91 4.49
C ILE A 272 20.90 16.81 3.35
N ASP A 273 20.07 15.77 3.36
CA ASP A 273 19.02 15.58 2.38
C ASP A 273 18.20 16.88 2.31
N ASP A 274 18.26 17.61 1.20
CA ASP A 274 17.40 18.79 0.98
C ASP A 274 15.92 18.39 1.10
N GLY A 275 15.61 17.10 0.91
CA GLY A 275 14.33 16.47 1.25
C GLY A 275 14.00 16.55 2.74
N LEU A 276 14.91 16.17 3.66
CA LEU A 276 14.72 16.33 5.11
C LEU A 276 14.51 17.79 5.51
N VAL A 277 15.25 18.72 4.91
CA VAL A 277 15.11 20.15 5.25
C VAL A 277 13.74 20.67 4.78
N ASN A 278 13.28 20.32 3.57
CA ASN A 278 11.94 20.68 3.09
C ASN A 278 10.82 19.98 3.87
N LEU A 279 11.00 18.72 4.27
CA LEU A 279 10.03 17.94 5.02
C LEU A 279 9.85 18.43 6.47
N LEU A 280 10.91 18.98 7.05
CA LEU A 280 10.91 19.58 8.40
C LEU A 280 10.56 21.07 8.40
N SER A 281 10.73 21.78 7.28
CA SER A 281 10.50 23.24 7.18
C SER A 281 9.23 23.66 6.44
N SER A 282 8.54 22.74 5.76
CA SER A 282 7.31 23.06 5.02
C SER A 282 6.09 23.18 5.94
N ASP A 283 5.70 24.42 6.25
CA ASP A 283 4.30 24.80 6.52
C ASP A 283 3.48 24.84 5.21
N THR A 284 4.05 24.35 4.11
CA THR A 284 3.45 24.22 2.78
C THR A 284 3.06 22.78 2.53
N SER A 285 1.77 22.51 2.54
CA SER A 285 1.19 21.28 2.00
C SER A 285 1.78 20.98 0.62
N PRO A 286 2.40 19.81 0.39
CA PRO A 286 2.74 19.40 -0.97
C PRO A 286 1.48 19.39 -1.83
N ASP A 287 1.59 19.81 -3.08
CA ASP A 287 0.48 19.86 -4.02
C ASP A 287 0.11 18.44 -4.47
N LEU A 288 -0.60 17.71 -3.60
CA LEU A 288 -1.12 16.36 -3.88
C LEU A 288 -2.33 16.39 -4.83
N ARG A 289 -2.62 17.51 -5.50
CA ARG A 289 -3.73 17.63 -6.47
C ARG A 289 -3.47 16.91 -7.79
N SER A 290 -2.25 16.44 -8.04
CA SER A 290 -1.96 15.60 -9.21
C SER A 290 -2.41 14.14 -9.05
N LEU A 291 -2.96 13.74 -7.89
CA LEU A 291 -3.38 12.36 -7.62
C LEU A 291 -4.73 11.95 -8.24
N ASP A 292 -5.56 12.89 -8.70
CA ASP A 292 -6.90 12.54 -9.22
C ASP A 292 -6.86 11.85 -10.60
N ASP A 293 -5.74 11.92 -11.34
CA ASP A 293 -5.67 11.44 -12.74
C ASP A 293 -5.03 10.05 -12.93
N TYR A 294 -4.46 9.41 -11.89
CA TYR A 294 -3.73 8.14 -12.08
C TYR A 294 -4.58 6.86 -11.98
N TYR A 295 -5.77 6.92 -11.36
CA TYR A 295 -6.64 5.73 -11.20
C TYR A 295 -8.00 5.83 -11.93
N GLY A 296 -8.16 6.81 -12.81
CA GLY A 296 -9.41 7.09 -13.51
C GLY A 296 -9.72 6.26 -14.76
N ASN A 297 -8.93 5.26 -15.14
CA ASN A 297 -9.21 4.46 -16.34
C ASN A 297 -8.78 3.00 -16.19
N TYR A 298 -9.66 2.14 -15.66
CA TYR A 298 -9.93 0.79 -16.15
C TYR A 298 -11.33 0.34 -15.71
#